data_AF-A0A2N6A632-F1
#
_entry.id   AF-A0A2N6A632-F1
#
_cell.length_a   1.000
_cell.length_b   1.000
_cell.length_c   1.000
_cell.angle_alpha   90.00
_cell.angle_beta   90.00
_cell.angle_gamma   90.00
#
_symmetry.space_group_name_H-M   'P 1'
#
loop_
_entity.id
_entity.type
_entity.pdbx_description
1 polymer ?
#
loop_
_entity_poly.entity_id
_entity_poly.type
_entity_poly.pdbx_seq_one_letter_code
_entity_poly.pdbx_strand_id
1 'polypeptide(L)'
;MKQFDVIMFNMSNYSEWDEGVSNRNYHVLRELLNRPEVGKILAVDYLPLHWKRALRIYKEDLVLNIEEAKVVKRGLTYKVTKISDKLYVYSDINFFLQPKSTMKSIRKVALDLNFGDLVVWSFFPFMAPYWRILGQ
;
A
#
# COMPACT_ATOMS: atom_id res chain seq x y z
N MET A 1 2.43 17.73 -19.14
CA MET A 1 2.25 16.26 -19.18
C MET A 1 0.92 15.91 -18.53
N LYS A 2 0.27 14.83 -18.96
CA LYS A 2 -0.97 14.35 -18.33
C LYS A 2 -0.66 13.82 -16.93
N GLN A 3 -1.43 14.22 -15.93
CA GLN A 3 -1.27 13.70 -14.56
C GLN A 3 -1.84 12.30 -14.45
N PHE A 4 -1.23 11.49 -13.59
CA PHE A 4 -1.68 10.14 -13.25
C PHE A 4 -1.55 9.88 -11.75
N ASP A 5 -2.38 8.97 -11.25
CA ASP A 5 -2.39 8.50 -9.88
C ASP A 5 -1.76 7.11 -9.78
N VAL A 6 -1.27 6.75 -8.59
CA VAL A 6 -0.54 5.49 -8.38
C VAL A 6 -1.16 4.68 -7.26
N ILE A 7 -1.38 3.38 -7.48
CA ILE A 7 -1.56 2.41 -6.40
C ILE A 7 -0.26 1.62 -6.26
N MET A 8 0.35 1.68 -5.09
CA MET A 8 1.68 1.12 -4.84
C MET A 8 1.60 -0.02 -3.83
N PHE A 9 1.77 -1.25 -4.28
CA PHE A 9 1.85 -2.43 -3.41
C PHE A 9 3.26 -2.60 -2.85
N ASN A 10 3.43 -2.28 -1.56
CA ASN A 10 4.72 -2.19 -0.90
C ASN A 10 5.21 -3.52 -0.30
N MET A 11 6.51 -3.56 -0.01
CA MET A 11 7.19 -4.66 0.68
C MET A 11 7.19 -4.56 2.20
N SER A 12 6.95 -3.35 2.69
CA SER A 12 7.06 -2.94 4.08
C SER A 12 5.93 -1.97 4.34
N ASN A 13 5.62 -1.81 5.62
CA ASN A 13 4.57 -0.90 6.02
C ASN A 13 5.11 0.53 6.06
N TYR A 14 4.22 1.51 5.92
CA TYR A 14 4.61 2.91 6.05
C TYR A 14 5.15 3.21 7.45
N SER A 15 4.61 2.61 8.51
CA SER A 15 5.12 2.70 9.88
C SER A 15 6.59 2.30 10.00
N GLU A 16 6.98 1.18 9.38
CA GLU A 16 8.37 0.73 9.35
C GLU A 16 9.29 1.79 8.68
N TRP A 17 8.79 2.49 7.65
CA TRP A 17 9.53 3.59 7.01
C TRP A 17 9.63 4.85 7.85
N ASP A 18 8.60 5.14 8.63
CA ASP A 18 8.57 6.26 9.57
C ASP A 18 9.57 6.05 10.71
N GLU A 19 9.73 4.79 11.15
CA GLU A 19 10.73 4.35 12.13
C GLU A 19 12.18 4.27 11.56
N GLY A 20 12.38 4.64 10.29
CA GLY A 20 13.70 4.76 9.67
C GLY A 20 14.15 3.57 8.82
N VAL A 21 13.30 2.56 8.58
CA VAL A 21 13.61 1.51 7.60
C VAL A 21 13.57 2.10 6.20
N SER A 22 14.60 1.86 5.39
CA SER A 22 14.63 2.26 3.99
C SER A 22 14.88 1.05 3.09
N ASN A 23 14.05 0.92 2.05
CA ASN A 23 14.21 -0.10 1.02
C ASN A 23 13.92 0.50 -0.35
N ARG A 24 14.00 -0.32 -1.41
CA ARG A 24 13.77 0.16 -2.78
C ARG A 24 12.39 0.81 -2.96
N ASN A 25 11.33 0.27 -2.35
CA ASN A 25 10.00 0.87 -2.43
C ASN A 25 9.92 2.22 -1.71
N TYR A 26 10.61 2.38 -0.58
CA TYR A 26 10.71 3.68 0.08
C TYR A 26 11.25 4.76 -0.86
N HIS A 27 12.38 4.48 -1.53
CA HIS A 27 12.98 5.44 -2.45
C HIS A 27 12.09 5.70 -3.67
N VAL A 28 11.47 4.67 -4.24
CA VAL A 28 10.50 4.83 -5.33
C VAL A 28 9.33 5.73 -4.89
N LEU A 29 8.78 5.53 -3.69
CA LEU A 29 7.71 6.37 -3.17
C LEU A 29 8.16 7.83 -3.03
N ARG A 30 9.34 8.08 -2.46
CA ARG A 30 9.89 9.43 -2.30
C ARG A 30 10.07 10.13 -3.65
N GLU A 31 10.59 9.43 -4.65
CA GLU A 31 10.73 9.96 -6.01
C GLU A 31 9.37 10.27 -6.66
N LEU A 32 8.38 9.38 -6.50
CA LEU A 32 7.03 9.61 -7.04
C LEU A 32 6.35 10.82 -6.38
N LEU A 33 6.52 11.02 -5.08
CA LEU A 33 5.93 12.16 -4.36
C LEU A 33 6.47 13.51 -4.86
N ASN A 34 7.74 13.55 -5.27
CA ASN A 34 8.40 14.75 -5.76
C ASN A 34 8.04 15.11 -7.21
N ARG A 35 7.40 14.20 -7.96
CA ARG A 35 7.05 14.45 -9.36
C ARG A 35 5.75 15.26 -9.51
N PRO A 36 5.73 16.29 -10.37
CA PRO A 36 4.52 17.09 -10.62
C PRO A 36 3.49 16.34 -11.47
N GLU A 37 3.90 15.32 -12.24
CA GLU A 37 2.99 14.50 -13.03
C GLU A 37 2.23 13.48 -12.18
N VAL A 38 2.73 13.17 -10.98
CA VAL A 38 2.08 12.25 -10.04
C VAL A 38 1.09 13.04 -9.19
N GLY A 39 -0.19 12.69 -9.32
CA GLY A 39 -1.30 13.26 -8.57
C GLY A 39 -1.34 12.73 -7.14
N LYS A 40 -2.07 11.63 -6.92
CA LYS A 40 -2.21 10.95 -5.63
C LYS A 40 -1.57 9.57 -5.67
N ILE A 41 -1.09 9.14 -4.51
CA ILE A 41 -0.50 7.83 -4.30
C ILE A 41 -1.28 7.13 -3.19
N LEU A 42 -1.78 5.93 -3.49
CA LEU A 42 -2.30 4.99 -2.52
C LEU A 42 -1.22 3.94 -2.25
N ALA A 43 -0.43 4.16 -1.20
CA ALA A 43 0.53 3.21 -0.68
C ALA A 43 -0.20 2.11 0.08
N VAL A 44 -0.22 0.90 -0.47
CA VAL A 44 -0.77 -0.29 0.18
C VAL A 44 0.35 -0.92 0.99
N ASP A 45 0.17 -0.97 2.31
CA ASP A 45 1.10 -1.65 3.22
C ASP A 45 1.25 -3.13 2.87
N TYR A 46 2.30 -3.75 3.40
CA TYR A 46 2.58 -5.14 3.11
C TYR A 46 1.43 -6.04 3.55
N LEU A 47 0.72 -6.58 2.57
CA LEU A 47 -0.46 -7.40 2.81
C LEU A 47 -0.07 -8.67 3.58
N PRO A 48 -0.74 -8.96 4.71
CA PRO A 48 -0.36 -10.10 5.54
C PRO A 48 -0.66 -11.39 4.78
N LEU A 49 0.37 -12.22 4.61
CA LEU A 49 0.25 -13.57 4.04
C LEU A 49 -0.11 -14.63 5.11
N HIS A 50 0.04 -14.29 6.39
CA HIS A 50 -0.26 -15.16 7.51
C HIS A 50 -0.72 -14.37 8.74
N TRP A 51 -1.44 -15.04 9.64
CA TRP A 51 -2.06 -14.43 10.82
C TRP A 51 -1.06 -13.70 11.73
N LYS A 52 0.18 -14.21 11.90
CA LYS A 52 1.20 -13.53 12.73
C LYS A 52 1.52 -12.11 12.21
N ARG A 53 1.59 -11.92 10.89
CA ARG A 53 1.81 -10.59 10.30
C ARG A 53 0.55 -9.74 10.39
N ALA A 54 -0.64 -10.34 10.26
CA ALA A 54 -1.89 -9.63 10.46
C ALA A 54 -2.02 -9.04 11.88
N LEU A 55 -1.63 -9.78 12.92
CA LEU A 55 -1.60 -9.26 14.29
C LEU A 55 -0.60 -8.11 14.47
N ARG A 56 0.58 -8.21 13.85
CA ARG A 56 1.58 -7.14 13.86
C ARG A 56 1.01 -5.86 13.24
N ILE A 57 0.44 -5.96 12.04
CA ILE A 57 -0.24 -4.85 11.34
C ILE A 57 -1.38 -4.28 12.17
N TYR A 58 -2.16 -5.14 12.84
CA TYR A 58 -3.23 -4.67 13.71
C TYR A 58 -2.72 -3.75 14.82
N LYS A 59 -1.64 -4.15 15.48
CA LYS A 59 -1.03 -3.37 16.57
C LYS A 59 -0.38 -2.08 16.05
N GLU A 60 0.47 -2.20 15.04
CA GLU A 60 1.34 -1.12 14.53
C GLU A 60 0.61 -0.13 13.63
N ASP A 61 -0.29 -0.60 12.77
CA ASP A 61 -0.85 0.24 11.71
C ASP A 61 -2.33 0.55 11.92
N LEU A 62 -3.12 -0.31 12.57
CA LEU A 62 -4.55 -0.06 12.82
C LEU A 62 -4.80 0.62 14.17
N VAL A 63 -4.13 0.18 15.23
CA VAL A 63 -4.31 0.68 16.60
C VAL A 63 -3.39 1.87 16.88
N LEU A 64 -2.10 1.75 16.57
CA LEU A 64 -1.17 2.88 16.66
C LEU A 64 -1.43 3.83 15.47
N ASN A 65 -1.49 5.12 15.76
CA ASN A 65 -1.60 6.15 14.74
C ASN A 65 -0.21 6.66 14.44
N ILE A 66 0.12 6.72 13.15
CA ILE A 66 1.30 7.44 12.66
C ILE A 66 1.15 8.91 13.09
N GLU A 67 2.23 9.51 13.58
CA GLU A 67 2.21 10.91 14.01
C GLU A 67 1.81 11.82 12.83
N GLU A 68 1.01 12.85 13.11
CA GLU A 68 0.49 13.81 12.12
C GLU A 68 -0.45 13.25 11.04
N ALA A 69 -0.80 11.97 11.11
CA ALA A 69 -1.59 11.30 10.09
C ALA A 69 -3.11 11.39 10.34
N LYS A 70 -3.89 11.77 9.34
CA LYS A 70 -5.36 11.86 9.45
C LYS A 70 -6.04 10.62 8.91
N VAL A 71 -6.79 9.90 9.75
CA VAL A 71 -7.62 8.77 9.29
C VAL A 71 -8.77 9.31 8.42
N VAL A 72 -8.80 8.92 7.15
CA VAL A 72 -9.82 9.35 6.18
C VAL A 72 -10.94 8.32 6.07
N LYS A 73 -10.60 7.04 6.21
CA LYS A 73 -11.58 5.96 6.12
C LYS A 73 -11.16 4.78 6.97
N ARG A 74 -12.14 4.10 7.56
CA ARG A 74 -11.92 2.89 8.36
C ARG A 74 -12.99 1.85 8.04
N GLY A 75 -12.56 0.63 7.77
CA GLY A 75 -13.42 -0.54 7.71
C GLY A 75 -13.19 -1.44 8.93
N LEU A 76 -13.85 -2.59 8.95
CA LEU A 76 -13.67 -3.59 10.01
C LEU A 76 -12.25 -4.15 10.03
N THR A 77 -11.66 -4.33 8.85
CA THR A 77 -10.37 -5.01 8.67
C THR A 77 -9.29 -4.12 8.08
N TYR A 78 -9.59 -2.86 7.78
CA TYR A 78 -8.67 -1.96 7.11
C TYR A 78 -8.78 -0.53 7.62
N LYS A 79 -7.69 0.23 7.46
CA LYS A 79 -7.61 1.66 7.75
C LYS A 79 -6.98 2.37 6.56
N VAL A 80 -7.48 3.56 6.26
CA VAL A 80 -6.91 4.46 5.26
C VAL A 80 -6.54 5.77 5.93
N THR A 81 -5.27 6.10 5.87
CA THR A 81 -4.71 7.28 6.53
C THR A 81 -4.11 8.21 5.48
N LYS A 82 -4.45 9.49 5.54
CA LYS A 82 -3.84 10.54 4.72
C LYS A 82 -2.63 11.08 5.48
N ILE A 83 -1.45 10.92 4.87
CA ILE A 83 -0.18 11.41 5.41
C ILE A 83 0.12 12.82 4.87
N SER A 84 -0.18 13.06 3.59
CA SER A 84 -0.01 14.37 2.96
C SER A 84 -1.08 14.59 1.90
N ASP A 85 -1.08 15.74 1.22
CA ASP A 85 -2.04 16.01 0.14
C ASP A 85 -1.96 15.02 -1.03
N LYS A 86 -0.78 14.41 -1.23
CA LYS A 86 -0.58 13.40 -2.27
C LYS A 86 -0.59 11.97 -1.74
N LEU A 87 -0.32 11.73 -0.46
CA LEU A 87 -0.07 10.38 0.07
C LEU A 87 -1.19 9.86 0.95
N TYR A 88 -1.72 8.71 0.55
CA TYR A 88 -2.67 7.89 1.30
C TYR A 88 -2.07 6.52 1.57
N VAL A 89 -2.20 6.01 2.79
CA VAL A 89 -1.74 4.70 3.20
C VAL A 89 -2.94 3.80 3.47
N TYR A 90 -2.96 2.61 2.89
CA TYR A 90 -3.96 1.56 3.12
C TYR A 90 -3.32 0.39 3.86
N SER A 91 -3.85 0.08 5.03
CA SER A 91 -3.42 -1.05 5.87
C SER A 91 -4.58 -2.02 6.06
N ASP A 92 -4.36 -3.33 5.93
CA ASP A 92 -5.41 -4.36 6.03
C ASP A 92 -4.88 -5.64 6.69
N ILE A 93 -5.73 -6.28 7.48
CA ILE A 93 -5.39 -7.51 8.21
C ILE A 93 -6.03 -8.77 7.64
N ASN A 94 -6.95 -8.64 6.69
CA ASN A 94 -7.82 -9.71 6.19
C ASN A 94 -7.33 -10.33 4.88
N PHE A 95 -6.23 -9.83 4.30
CA PHE A 95 -5.71 -10.38 3.04
C PHE A 95 -5.43 -11.88 3.09
N PHE A 96 -4.87 -12.41 4.19
CA PHE A 96 -4.58 -13.84 4.32
C PHE A 96 -5.83 -14.74 4.32
N LEU A 97 -6.99 -14.22 4.75
CA LEU A 97 -8.27 -14.97 4.77
C LEU A 97 -9.07 -14.74 3.50
N GLN A 98 -9.14 -13.49 3.03
CA GLN A 98 -10.02 -13.09 1.94
C GLN A 98 -9.32 -12.15 0.93
N PRO A 99 -8.32 -12.65 0.17
CA PRO A 99 -7.57 -11.81 -0.77
C PRO A 99 -8.46 -11.08 -1.77
N LYS A 100 -9.46 -11.77 -2.34
CA LYS A 100 -10.41 -11.20 -3.30
C LYS A 100 -11.23 -10.05 -2.69
N SER A 101 -11.58 -10.16 -1.41
CA SER A 101 -12.33 -9.13 -0.69
C SER A 101 -11.45 -7.90 -0.45
N THR A 102 -10.22 -8.11 0.03
CA THR A 102 -9.23 -7.04 0.22
C THR A 102 -8.95 -6.28 -1.08
N MET A 103 -8.78 -6.97 -2.20
CA MET A 103 -8.59 -6.32 -3.51
C MET A 103 -9.80 -5.47 -3.94
N LYS A 104 -11.03 -5.94 -3.65
CA LYS A 104 -12.25 -5.14 -3.88
C LYS A 104 -12.29 -3.91 -2.98
N SER A 105 -11.86 -4.03 -1.72
CA SER A 105 -11.77 -2.90 -0.79
C SER A 105 -10.75 -1.85 -1.25
N ILE A 106 -9.56 -2.27 -1.68
CA ILE A 106 -8.54 -1.36 -2.23
C ILE A 106 -9.08 -0.62 -3.45
N ARG A 107 -9.71 -1.34 -4.40
CA ARG A 107 -10.35 -0.72 -5.57
C ARG A 107 -11.42 0.30 -5.16
N LYS A 108 -12.28 -0.06 -4.21
CA LYS A 108 -13.33 0.84 -3.71
C LYS A 108 -12.74 2.09 -3.07
N VAL A 109 -11.69 1.95 -2.26
CA VAL A 109 -10.99 3.09 -1.65
C VAL A 109 -10.41 4.01 -2.72
N ALA A 110 -9.76 3.47 -3.75
CA ALA A 110 -9.22 4.27 -4.84
C ALA A 110 -10.32 5.08 -5.57
N LEU A 111 -11.46 4.44 -5.86
CA LEU A 111 -12.62 5.10 -6.47
C LEU A 111 -13.21 6.18 -5.56
N ASP A 112 -13.41 5.89 -4.28
CA ASP A 112 -13.97 6.83 -3.31
C ASP A 112 -13.05 8.05 -3.08
N LEU A 113 -11.73 7.87 -3.26
CA LEU A 113 -10.74 8.95 -3.23
C LEU A 113 -10.57 9.64 -4.58
N ASN A 114 -11.41 9.36 -5.58
CA ASN A 114 -11.37 9.91 -6.94
C ASN A 114 -10.02 9.68 -7.65
N PHE A 115 -9.40 8.51 -7.51
CA PHE A 115 -8.22 8.17 -8.30
C PHE A 115 -8.61 8.05 -9.78
N GLY A 116 -7.86 8.72 -10.65
CA GLY A 116 -8.12 8.84 -12.07
C GLY A 116 -7.27 7.91 -12.93
N ASP A 117 -6.47 8.48 -13.83
CA ASP A 117 -5.56 7.75 -14.72
C ASP A 117 -4.56 6.96 -13.88
N LEU A 118 -4.70 5.63 -13.83
CA LEU A 118 -4.14 4.82 -12.75
C LEU A 118 -2.94 4.01 -13.23
N VAL A 119 -1.81 4.16 -12.54
CA VAL A 119 -0.67 3.24 -12.62
C VAL A 119 -0.68 2.33 -11.40
N VAL A 120 -0.60 1.02 -11.64
CA VAL A 120 -0.41 0.04 -10.55
C VAL A 120 1.07 -0.33 -10.49
N TRP A 121 1.71 0.04 -9.39
CA TRP A 121 3.07 -0.38 -9.07
C TRP A 121 3.03 -1.52 -8.07
N SER A 122 3.82 -2.57 -8.32
CA SER A 122 3.96 -3.67 -7.38
C SER A 122 5.39 -4.15 -7.32
N PHE A 123 5.88 -4.41 -6.11
CA PHE A 123 7.16 -5.07 -5.93
C PHE A 123 7.07 -6.60 -6.04
N PHE A 124 5.87 -7.20 -6.09
CA PHE A 124 5.76 -8.66 -6.09
C PHE A 124 6.71 -9.28 -7.14
N PRO A 125 7.56 -10.24 -6.73
CA PRO A 125 8.52 -10.83 -7.64
C PRO A 125 7.77 -11.41 -8.84
N PHE A 126 8.27 -11.10 -10.04
CA PHE A 126 7.65 -11.44 -11.31
C PHE A 126 7.52 -12.96 -11.49
N MET A 127 6.39 -13.55 -11.11
CA MET A 127 6.20 -14.99 -11.28
C MET A 127 5.97 -15.38 -12.75
N ALA A 128 7.04 -15.80 -13.42
CA ALA A 128 6.98 -16.37 -14.75
C ALA A 128 6.69 -17.89 -14.71
N PRO A 129 5.83 -18.43 -15.61
CA PRO A 129 5.53 -19.86 -15.67
C PRO A 129 6.78 -20.75 -15.80
N TYR A 130 7.81 -20.28 -16.51
CA TYR A 130 9.04 -21.03 -16.79
C TYR A 130 10.06 -21.02 -15.63
N TRP A 131 9.83 -20.29 -14.54
CA TRP A 131 10.71 -20.32 -13.37
C TRP A 131 10.81 -21.71 -12.73
N ARG A 132 9.83 -22.59 -12.96
CA ARG A 132 9.86 -23.99 -12.49
C ARG A 132 10.91 -24.86 -13.20
N ILE A 133 11.45 -24.38 -14.32
CA ILE A 133 12.40 -25.11 -15.18
C ILE A 133 13.82 -24.51 -15.05
N LEU A 134 13.97 -23.40 -14.31
CA LEU A 134 15.28 -22.77 -14.09
C LEU A 134 16.07 -23.57 -13.05
N GLY A 135 17.17 -24.17 -13.48
CA GLY A 135 18.07 -24.96 -12.63
C GLY A 135 17.87 -26.48 -12.68
N GLN A 136 17.10 -26.99 -13.64
CA GLN A 136 17.17 -28.39 -14.09
C GLN A 136 18.12 -28.52 -15.28
#